data_AF-A0A7X5I8W5-F1
#
_entry.id   AF-A0A7X5I8W5-F1
#
_cell.length_a   1.000
_cell.length_b   1.000
_cell.length_c   1.000
_cell.angle_alpha   90.00
_cell.angle_beta   90.00
_cell.angle_gamma   90.00
#
_symmetry.space_group_name_H-M   'P 1'
#
loop_
_entity.id
_entity.type
_entity.pdbx_description
1 polymer ?
#
loop_
_entity_poly.entity_id
_entity_poly.type
_entity_poly.pdbx_seq_one_letter_code
_entity_poly.pdbx_strand_id
1 'polypeptide(L)'
;MKHKLHKKLVALQMIAVTSLLSLTQVFAMTGFDEVTKAGSTGQSVVNIEVVTDGSGEEDPALFSAYVPSTLPIKVDKDGNVHTPSNAAIINGVSTKGIAVTNIEANLDNGWQAKSWNTDFSTLPENSKYVGLQLRGDTLSDDGSFSLNANDWKIAKNSYIDLNMQAKLPPQSVNQKSDAAVLSFTLDWSGDNTTTGPKWNDTSTPEDNSGITVQNSSTLIAGGTSTLDITWDSEGDTVSLTGITSSNEAIATVGAASGSNGNKSVVVNGLRYGKSTITVTLSNGKSTSYTLKVYDIGNTDDIEMELINRKLKAGDTVTANDINISVPVVSPDGVTEHITLHPQMADIVLTSGSNELPAKLTLGGRTYDLTMTINL
;
A
#
# COMPACT_ATOMS: atom_id res chain seq x y z
N MET A 1 -26.28 -48.81 -12.06
CA MET A 1 -27.26 -47.80 -12.54
C MET A 1 -26.52 -46.52 -12.86
N LYS A 2 -26.57 -46.11 -14.13
CA LYS A 2 -25.97 -44.88 -14.67
C LYS A 2 -27.08 -43.82 -14.72
N HIS A 3 -26.82 -42.61 -14.26
CA HIS A 3 -27.62 -41.45 -14.65
C HIS A 3 -26.74 -40.40 -15.34
N LYS A 4 -26.86 -40.41 -16.68
CA LYS A 4 -26.54 -39.29 -17.56
C LYS A 4 -27.59 -38.20 -17.37
N LEU A 5 -27.18 -36.94 -17.33
CA LEU A 5 -28.01 -35.83 -17.77
C LEU A 5 -27.28 -35.06 -18.87
N HIS A 6 -27.86 -35.08 -20.07
CA HIS A 6 -27.55 -34.19 -21.19
C HIS A 6 -28.64 -33.11 -21.26
N LYS A 7 -28.25 -31.86 -21.52
CA LYS A 7 -29.03 -30.84 -22.27
C LYS A 7 -28.08 -29.64 -22.50
N LYS A 8 -27.45 -29.56 -23.68
CA LYS A 8 -27.83 -28.77 -24.87
C LYS A 8 -27.70 -27.25 -24.69
N LEU A 9 -26.57 -26.77 -25.20
CA LEU A 9 -26.28 -25.52 -25.91
C LEU A 9 -27.48 -24.59 -26.18
N VAL A 10 -27.39 -23.35 -25.70
CA VAL A 10 -27.99 -22.17 -26.34
C VAL A 10 -26.87 -21.15 -26.49
N ALA A 11 -26.48 -20.90 -27.74
CA ALA A 11 -25.62 -19.79 -28.10
C ALA A 11 -26.42 -18.50 -27.96
N LEU A 12 -25.88 -17.51 -27.26
CA LEU A 12 -26.33 -16.13 -27.33
C LEU A 12 -25.12 -15.26 -27.60
N GLN A 13 -25.01 -14.79 -28.84
CA GLN A 13 -24.14 -13.68 -29.21
C GLN A 13 -24.61 -12.45 -28.44
N MET A 14 -23.73 -11.82 -27.66
CA MET A 14 -23.85 -10.41 -27.35
C MET A 14 -22.47 -9.77 -27.45
N ILE A 15 -22.32 -9.04 -28.55
CA ILE A 15 -21.32 -8.00 -28.73
C ILE A 15 -21.72 -6.87 -27.78
N ALA A 16 -20.84 -6.52 -26.83
CA ALA A 16 -20.88 -5.25 -26.14
C ALA A 16 -19.44 -4.75 -26.01
N VAL A 17 -19.05 -3.95 -27.01
CA VAL A 17 -17.92 -3.04 -26.94
C VAL A 17 -18.30 -1.91 -26.00
N THR A 18 -17.64 -1.83 -24.84
CA THR A 18 -17.49 -0.59 -24.07
C THR A 18 -16.06 -0.53 -23.57
N SER A 19 -15.22 0.12 -24.37
CA SER A 19 -13.94 0.69 -23.97
C SER A 19 -14.16 1.79 -22.93
N LEU A 20 -13.43 1.77 -21.81
CA LEU A 20 -13.00 2.96 -21.08
C LEU A 20 -11.95 2.59 -20.01
N LEU A 21 -10.69 2.88 -20.37
CA LEU A 21 -9.58 3.33 -19.53
C LEU A 21 -9.37 2.65 -18.16
N SER A 22 -8.48 1.67 -18.19
CA SER A 22 -7.51 1.33 -17.15
C SER A 22 -6.92 2.58 -16.49
N LEU A 23 -6.84 2.56 -15.16
CA LEU A 23 -5.73 3.04 -14.33
C LEU A 23 -6.05 2.67 -12.88
N THR A 24 -5.78 1.42 -12.50
CA THR A 24 -5.66 1.04 -11.08
C THR A 24 -4.17 0.97 -10.77
N GLN A 25 -3.68 1.93 -9.99
CA GLN A 25 -2.40 1.81 -9.31
C GLN A 25 -2.54 0.73 -8.24
N VAL A 26 -1.85 -0.39 -8.45
CA VAL A 26 -1.77 -1.46 -7.47
C VAL A 26 -0.30 -1.69 -7.23
N PHE A 27 0.19 -1.32 -6.05
CA PHE A 27 1.45 -1.84 -5.54
C PHE A 27 1.18 -3.29 -5.15
N ALA A 28 1.36 -4.22 -6.09
CA ALA A 28 1.19 -5.63 -5.83
C ALA A 28 2.25 -6.09 -4.81
N MET A 29 1.78 -6.54 -3.63
CA MET A 29 2.56 -7.27 -2.64
C MET A 29 2.64 -8.73 -3.11
N THR A 30 3.79 -9.18 -3.60
CA THR A 30 3.91 -10.52 -4.20
C THR A 30 4.07 -11.65 -3.19
N GLY A 31 3.49 -12.80 -3.50
CA GLY A 31 3.20 -13.93 -2.60
C GLY A 31 1.70 -14.10 -2.32
N PHE A 32 0.89 -13.14 -2.79
CA PHE A 32 -0.53 -13.05 -2.55
C PHE A 32 -1.27 -12.84 -3.87
N ASP A 33 -2.37 -13.56 -4.06
CA ASP A 33 -3.32 -13.26 -5.13
C ASP A 33 -3.99 -11.92 -4.86
N GLU A 34 -4.06 -11.10 -5.91
CA GLU A 34 -4.67 -9.78 -5.82
C GLU A 34 -6.20 -9.88 -5.78
N VAL A 35 -6.78 -9.64 -4.61
CA VAL A 35 -8.24 -9.57 -4.42
C VAL A 35 -8.70 -8.14 -4.69
N THR A 36 -8.95 -7.85 -5.97
CA THR A 36 -9.23 -6.49 -6.47
C THR A 36 -10.63 -5.95 -6.19
N LYS A 37 -11.52 -6.75 -5.58
CA LYS A 37 -12.91 -6.39 -5.27
C LYS A 37 -13.35 -7.06 -3.97
N ALA A 38 -14.15 -6.36 -3.16
CA ALA A 38 -14.80 -6.96 -1.99
C ALA A 38 -15.68 -8.15 -2.43
N GLY A 39 -15.46 -9.32 -1.82
CA GLY A 39 -16.14 -10.57 -2.15
C GLY A 39 -15.41 -11.48 -3.15
N SER A 40 -14.27 -11.06 -3.69
CA SER A 40 -13.39 -11.92 -4.49
C SER A 40 -12.52 -12.83 -3.59
N THR A 41 -12.11 -13.98 -4.12
CA THR A 41 -11.26 -14.95 -3.42
C THR A 41 -9.85 -14.95 -4.00
N GLY A 42 -8.83 -14.76 -3.16
CA GLY A 42 -7.45 -15.06 -3.52
C GLY A 42 -7.19 -16.56 -3.40
N GLN A 43 -6.38 -17.11 -4.28
CA GLN A 43 -5.92 -18.49 -4.27
C GLN A 43 -4.45 -18.53 -3.86
N SER A 44 -4.04 -19.66 -3.29
CA SER A 44 -2.64 -19.94 -2.99
C SER A 44 -2.40 -21.40 -3.25
N VAL A 45 -1.27 -21.72 -3.87
CA VAL A 45 -0.90 -23.10 -4.12
C VAL A 45 -0.15 -23.62 -2.90
N VAL A 46 -0.71 -24.65 -2.25
CA VAL A 46 -0.04 -25.38 -1.17
C VAL A 46 0.81 -26.47 -1.80
N ASN A 47 2.12 -26.26 -1.86
CA ASN A 47 3.06 -27.28 -2.29
C ASN A 47 3.50 -28.13 -1.09
N ILE A 48 3.40 -29.45 -1.21
CA ILE A 48 3.89 -30.41 -0.22
C ILE A 48 5.04 -31.17 -0.85
N GLU A 49 6.23 -31.01 -0.29
CA GLU A 49 7.41 -31.76 -0.67
C GLU A 49 7.79 -32.72 0.47
N VAL A 50 8.09 -33.98 0.12
CA VAL A 50 8.55 -35.00 1.08
C VAL A 50 10.03 -35.25 0.80
N VAL A 51 10.89 -34.65 1.62
CA VAL A 51 12.35 -34.84 1.53
C VAL A 51 12.72 -36.13 2.26
N THR A 52 13.44 -37.03 1.60
CA THR A 52 13.74 -38.39 2.10
C THR A 52 15.09 -38.55 2.79
N ASP A 53 15.96 -37.54 2.74
CA ASP A 53 17.28 -37.53 3.36
C ASP A 53 17.40 -36.42 4.41
N GLY A 54 17.68 -36.83 5.65
CA GLY A 54 17.85 -35.94 6.79
C GLY A 54 19.09 -35.05 6.75
N SER A 55 19.60 -34.70 5.57
CA SER A 55 20.69 -33.74 5.38
C SER A 55 20.17 -32.31 5.40
N GLY A 56 19.65 -31.88 6.56
CA GLY A 56 19.59 -30.47 6.97
C GLY A 56 19.10 -29.44 5.94
N GLU A 57 18.02 -29.73 5.21
CA GLU A 57 17.49 -28.79 4.23
C GLU A 57 16.66 -27.67 4.90
N GLU A 58 16.87 -26.45 4.40
CA GLU A 58 16.31 -25.18 4.92
C GLU A 58 14.81 -25.23 5.16
N ASP A 59 14.33 -24.53 6.20
CA ASP A 59 12.90 -24.29 6.42
C ASP A 59 12.24 -23.78 5.13
N PRO A 60 11.00 -24.22 4.82
CA PRO A 60 10.29 -23.80 3.61
C PRO A 60 10.24 -22.26 3.53
N ALA A 61 10.77 -21.71 2.44
CA ALA A 61 10.84 -20.28 2.22
C ALA A 61 9.71 -19.80 1.32
N LEU A 62 9.02 -18.72 1.72
CA LEU A 62 8.05 -18.04 0.88
C LEU A 62 8.76 -17.30 -0.26
N PHE A 63 8.33 -17.53 -1.51
CA PHE A 63 8.77 -16.73 -2.65
C PHE A 63 7.99 -15.41 -2.71
N SER A 64 8.69 -14.26 -2.69
CA SER A 64 8.09 -12.93 -2.72
C SER A 64 9.02 -11.93 -3.41
N ALA A 65 8.51 -11.21 -4.42
CA ALA A 65 9.25 -10.25 -5.23
C ALA A 65 8.35 -9.15 -5.85
N TYR A 66 8.52 -7.88 -5.46
CA TYR A 66 7.66 -6.79 -5.90
C TYR A 66 8.11 -6.24 -7.25
N VAL A 67 7.17 -6.09 -8.19
CA VAL A 67 7.41 -5.49 -9.51
C VAL A 67 6.52 -4.27 -9.73
N PRO A 68 6.98 -3.23 -10.46
CA PRO A 68 6.15 -2.07 -10.76
C PRO A 68 4.94 -2.46 -11.62
N SER A 69 3.74 -2.04 -11.22
CA SER A 69 2.51 -2.26 -11.99
C SER A 69 2.32 -1.26 -13.14
N THR A 70 3.06 -0.16 -13.14
CA THR A 70 3.03 0.83 -14.22
C THR A 70 4.41 1.46 -14.39
N LEU A 71 4.82 1.59 -15.64
CA LEU A 71 6.08 2.23 -16.04
C LEU A 71 5.75 3.39 -16.99
N PRO A 72 5.47 4.59 -16.46
CA PRO A 72 5.01 5.70 -17.29
C PRO A 72 6.13 6.22 -18.20
N ILE A 73 5.79 6.57 -19.43
CA ILE A 73 6.69 7.26 -20.35
C ILE A 73 6.03 8.59 -20.72
N LYS A 74 6.77 9.69 -20.60
CA LYS A 74 6.30 11.03 -20.99
C LYS A 74 7.18 11.58 -22.09
N VAL A 75 6.58 12.33 -23.02
CA VAL A 75 7.32 13.11 -24.01
C VAL A 75 7.04 14.58 -23.75
N ASP A 76 8.08 15.41 -23.66
CA ASP A 76 7.92 16.85 -23.52
C ASP A 76 7.76 17.55 -24.87
N LYS A 77 7.54 18.88 -24.83
CA LYS A 77 7.31 19.69 -26.04
C LYS A 77 8.54 19.78 -26.95
N ASP A 78 9.72 19.48 -26.42
CA ASP A 78 10.99 19.48 -27.15
C ASP A 78 11.31 18.10 -27.73
N GLY A 79 10.44 17.11 -27.50
CA GLY A 79 10.59 15.73 -27.99
C GLY A 79 11.45 14.84 -27.10
N ASN A 80 11.83 15.28 -25.89
CA ASN A 80 12.60 14.43 -24.98
C ASN A 80 11.68 13.41 -24.32
N VAL A 81 12.19 12.18 -24.22
CA VAL A 81 11.48 11.07 -23.59
C VAL A 81 11.93 10.94 -22.13
N HIS A 82 10.98 10.97 -21.22
CA HIS A 82 11.16 10.87 -19.78
C HIS A 82 10.60 9.55 -19.26
N THR A 83 11.41 8.84 -18.47
CA THR A 83 11.07 7.57 -17.81
C THR A 83 11.17 7.71 -16.28
N PRO A 84 10.50 6.86 -15.49
CA PRO A 84 10.66 6.82 -14.04
C PRO A 84 12.10 6.53 -13.65
N SER A 85 12.66 7.40 -12.81
CA SER A 85 13.99 7.24 -12.21
C SER A 85 14.00 6.27 -11.01
N ASN A 86 12.84 5.96 -10.44
CA ASN A 86 12.67 5.17 -9.22
C ASN A 86 12.00 3.80 -9.47
N ALA A 87 11.90 3.37 -10.72
CA ALA A 87 11.34 2.06 -11.04
C ALA A 87 12.31 0.95 -10.62
N ALA A 88 11.87 0.03 -9.77
CA ALA A 88 12.71 -1.02 -9.19
C ALA A 88 11.95 -2.34 -8.98
N ILE A 89 12.68 -3.45 -8.93
CA ILE A 89 12.18 -4.75 -8.47
C ILE A 89 12.78 -5.03 -7.09
N ILE A 90 11.92 -5.41 -6.14
CA ILE A 90 12.31 -5.60 -4.73
C ILE A 90 12.18 -7.07 -4.37
N ASN A 91 13.23 -7.64 -3.77
CA ASN A 91 13.18 -8.98 -3.20
C ASN A 91 12.55 -8.93 -1.80
N GLY A 92 11.37 -9.53 -1.65
CA GLY A 92 10.64 -9.62 -0.37
C GLY A 92 11.16 -10.71 0.56
N VAL A 93 12.10 -11.55 0.10
CA VAL A 93 12.63 -12.67 0.87
C VAL A 93 13.87 -12.23 1.66
N SER A 94 13.83 -12.42 2.97
CA SER A 94 14.93 -12.02 3.87
C SER A 94 16.10 -12.99 3.88
N THR A 95 15.89 -14.23 3.43
CA THR A 95 16.83 -15.34 3.54
C THR A 95 17.46 -15.78 2.21
N LYS A 96 16.78 -15.58 1.07
CA LYS A 96 17.19 -16.08 -0.25
C LYS A 96 17.22 -14.98 -1.31
N GLY A 97 18.14 -15.09 -2.27
CA GLY A 97 18.19 -14.23 -3.45
C GLY A 97 17.24 -14.71 -4.56
N ILE A 98 16.75 -13.77 -5.37
CA ILE A 98 15.89 -14.02 -6.53
C ILE A 98 16.56 -13.49 -7.81
N ALA A 99 16.07 -13.88 -8.97
CA ALA A 99 16.54 -13.36 -10.25
C ALA A 99 15.38 -13.15 -11.22
N VAL A 100 15.49 -12.14 -12.07
CA VAL A 100 14.64 -12.03 -13.26
C VAL A 100 15.23 -12.93 -14.35
N THR A 101 14.45 -13.90 -14.81
CA THR A 101 14.86 -14.89 -15.80
C THR A 101 14.34 -14.59 -17.20
N ASN A 102 13.27 -13.80 -17.31
CA ASN A 102 12.75 -13.34 -18.60
C ASN A 102 12.04 -12.00 -18.46
N ILE A 103 12.08 -11.19 -19.52
CA ILE A 103 11.25 -9.99 -19.67
C ILE A 103 10.63 -10.01 -21.07
N GLU A 104 9.32 -9.85 -21.13
CA GLU A 104 8.57 -9.80 -22.38
C GLU A 104 7.69 -8.56 -22.43
N ALA A 105 7.70 -7.87 -23.57
CA ALA A 105 6.86 -6.72 -23.83
C ALA A 105 5.66 -7.12 -24.69
N ASN A 106 4.48 -7.13 -24.08
CA ASN A 106 3.22 -7.35 -24.77
C ASN A 106 2.64 -6.01 -25.21
N LEU A 107 2.81 -5.67 -26.49
CA LEU A 107 2.31 -4.41 -27.04
C LEU A 107 0.84 -4.50 -27.40
N ASP A 108 0.11 -3.42 -27.18
CA ASP A 108 -1.33 -3.34 -27.45
C ASP A 108 -1.68 -1.99 -28.11
N ASN A 109 -2.95 -1.76 -28.42
CA ASN A 109 -3.46 -0.49 -28.95
C ASN A 109 -2.77 -0.03 -30.25
N GLY A 110 -2.28 -1.00 -31.05
CA GLY A 110 -1.59 -0.78 -32.32
C GLY A 110 -0.14 -0.33 -32.17
N TRP A 111 0.44 -0.41 -30.97
CA TRP A 111 1.87 -0.21 -30.75
C TRP A 111 2.68 -1.41 -31.24
N GLN A 112 3.90 -1.13 -31.72
CA GLN A 112 4.84 -2.13 -32.20
C GLN A 112 6.21 -1.91 -31.59
N ALA A 113 6.87 -3.01 -31.22
CA ALA A 113 8.23 -2.97 -30.74
C ALA A 113 9.16 -2.57 -31.89
N LYS A 114 10.15 -1.76 -31.57
CA LYS A 114 11.30 -1.53 -32.43
C LYS A 114 12.58 -1.69 -31.64
N SER A 115 13.55 -2.34 -32.25
CA SER A 115 14.88 -2.52 -31.68
C SER A 115 15.41 -1.19 -31.17
N TRP A 116 15.96 -1.18 -29.96
CA TRP A 116 16.54 0.00 -29.33
C TRP A 116 17.55 0.75 -30.22
N ASN A 117 18.27 0.01 -31.07
CA ASN A 117 19.29 0.55 -31.97
C ASN A 117 18.73 1.20 -33.24
N THR A 118 17.41 1.13 -33.45
CA THR A 118 16.72 1.86 -34.52
C THR A 118 16.86 3.37 -34.31
N ASP A 119 17.04 4.13 -35.40
CA ASP A 119 16.97 5.58 -35.36
C ASP A 119 15.51 6.05 -35.40
N PHE A 120 14.94 6.26 -34.21
CA PHE A 120 13.55 6.70 -34.05
C PHE A 120 13.28 8.10 -34.62
N SER A 121 14.31 8.94 -34.80
CA SER A 121 14.12 10.29 -35.36
C SER A 121 13.72 10.29 -36.84
N THR A 122 14.00 9.18 -37.53
CA THR A 122 13.68 8.99 -38.96
C THR A 122 12.32 8.33 -39.19
N LEU A 123 11.68 7.83 -38.13
CA LEU A 123 10.37 7.19 -38.22
C LEU A 123 9.26 8.24 -38.42
N PRO A 124 8.15 7.88 -39.10
CA PRO A 124 7.05 8.80 -39.32
C PRO A 124 6.54 9.42 -38.01
N GLU A 125 6.29 10.72 -38.03
CA GLU A 125 5.75 11.45 -36.89
C GLU A 125 4.43 10.83 -36.41
N ASN A 126 4.23 10.77 -35.09
CA ASN A 126 3.08 10.18 -34.42
C ASN A 126 2.87 8.67 -34.68
N SER A 127 3.86 7.96 -35.25
CA SER A 127 3.80 6.50 -35.39
C SER A 127 3.91 5.80 -34.04
N LYS A 128 3.21 4.67 -33.89
CA LYS A 128 3.11 3.91 -32.64
C LYS A 128 4.24 2.86 -32.53
N TYR A 129 5.48 3.34 -32.55
CA TYR A 129 6.64 2.50 -32.30
C TYR A 129 7.26 2.84 -30.95
N VAL A 130 7.71 1.83 -30.21
CA VAL A 130 8.41 2.03 -28.95
C VAL A 130 9.68 1.18 -28.90
N GLY A 131 10.76 1.79 -28.45
CA GLY A 131 12.00 1.11 -28.09
C GLY A 131 12.22 1.25 -26.60
N LEU A 132 12.60 0.16 -25.93
CA LEU A 132 12.87 0.14 -24.50
C LEU A 132 14.27 -0.39 -24.22
N GLN A 133 14.88 0.11 -23.16
CA GLN A 133 16.09 -0.43 -22.57
C GLN A 133 15.91 -0.49 -21.04
N LEU A 134 16.27 -1.63 -20.44
CA LEU A 134 16.21 -1.85 -19.00
C LEU A 134 17.59 -2.34 -18.54
N ARG A 135 18.23 -1.61 -17.62
CA ARG A 135 19.57 -1.93 -17.10
C ARG A 135 20.63 -2.20 -18.19
N GLY A 136 20.47 -1.62 -19.37
CA GLY A 136 21.36 -1.83 -20.52
C GLY A 136 20.86 -2.88 -21.53
N ASP A 137 19.99 -3.80 -21.10
CA ASP A 137 19.38 -4.82 -21.96
C ASP A 137 18.27 -4.19 -22.81
N THR A 138 18.23 -4.58 -24.09
CA THR A 138 17.43 -3.88 -25.11
C THR A 138 16.25 -4.70 -25.60
N LEU A 139 15.15 -4.00 -25.86
CA LEU A 139 13.97 -4.57 -26.51
C LEU A 139 14.27 -4.90 -27.98
N SER A 140 13.87 -6.09 -28.40
CA SER A 140 13.95 -6.58 -29.78
C SER A 140 12.64 -6.33 -30.54
N ASP A 141 12.69 -6.43 -31.88
CA ASP A 141 11.51 -6.21 -32.74
C ASP A 141 10.35 -7.19 -32.48
N ASP A 142 10.64 -8.35 -31.87
CA ASP A 142 9.66 -9.38 -31.51
C ASP A 142 9.05 -9.20 -30.11
N GLY A 143 9.42 -8.14 -29.38
CA GLY A 143 8.93 -7.89 -28.02
C GLY A 143 9.76 -8.53 -26.90
N SER A 144 10.81 -9.30 -27.23
CA SER A 144 11.67 -9.95 -26.25
C SER A 144 12.85 -9.08 -25.80
N PHE A 145 13.38 -9.36 -24.60
CA PHE A 145 14.66 -8.84 -24.13
C PHE A 145 15.72 -9.94 -24.11
N SER A 146 16.94 -9.61 -24.55
CA SER A 146 18.11 -10.47 -24.32
C SER A 146 18.74 -10.08 -22.99
N LEU A 147 18.49 -10.88 -21.94
CA LEU A 147 18.97 -10.57 -20.60
C LEU A 147 20.40 -11.07 -20.35
N ASN A 148 21.22 -10.24 -19.72
CA ASN A 148 22.43 -10.73 -19.07
C ASN A 148 22.09 -11.25 -17.67
N ALA A 149 22.09 -12.58 -17.50
CA ALA A 149 21.64 -13.24 -16.27
C ALA A 149 22.31 -12.75 -14.97
N ASN A 150 23.53 -12.19 -15.04
CA ASN A 150 24.20 -11.65 -13.85
C ASN A 150 23.68 -10.27 -13.43
N ASP A 151 23.14 -9.49 -14.36
CA ASP A 151 22.69 -8.11 -14.11
C ASP A 151 21.29 -8.05 -13.46
N TRP A 152 20.62 -9.20 -13.42
CA TRP A 152 19.25 -9.40 -12.95
C TRP A 152 19.14 -10.26 -11.68
N LYS A 153 20.26 -10.52 -11.01
CA LYS A 153 20.27 -11.12 -9.67
C LYS A 153 19.95 -10.07 -8.61
N ILE A 154 19.02 -10.39 -7.73
CA ILE A 154 18.56 -9.56 -6.62
C ILE A 154 18.88 -10.31 -5.33
N ALA A 155 19.81 -9.76 -4.56
CA ALA A 155 20.22 -10.33 -3.29
C ALA A 155 19.05 -10.40 -2.29
N LYS A 156 19.22 -11.20 -1.23
CA LYS A 156 18.21 -11.27 -0.16
C LYS A 156 17.99 -9.91 0.48
N ASN A 157 16.73 -9.59 0.78
CA ASN A 157 16.32 -8.33 1.41
C ASN A 157 16.87 -7.08 0.68
N SER A 158 16.90 -7.09 -0.65
CA SER A 158 17.46 -6.02 -1.47
C SER A 158 16.55 -5.68 -2.65
N TYR A 159 16.98 -4.72 -3.47
CA TYR A 159 16.32 -4.37 -4.71
C TYR A 159 17.32 -4.17 -5.86
N ILE A 160 16.79 -4.06 -7.07
CA ILE A 160 17.52 -3.53 -8.23
C ILE A 160 16.67 -2.47 -8.94
N ASP A 161 17.29 -1.37 -9.34
CA ASP A 161 16.66 -0.38 -10.21
C ASP A 161 16.53 -0.91 -11.64
N LEU A 162 15.42 -0.59 -12.30
CA LEU A 162 15.21 -0.95 -13.70
C LEU A 162 16.04 -0.09 -14.66
N ASN A 163 16.50 1.10 -14.23
CA ASN A 163 17.25 2.05 -15.06
C ASN A 163 16.64 2.17 -16.47
N MET A 164 15.32 2.39 -16.51
CA MET A 164 14.55 2.31 -17.74
C MET A 164 14.85 3.51 -18.64
N GLN A 165 15.02 3.23 -19.93
CA GLN A 165 15.04 4.24 -20.98
C GLN A 165 14.04 3.87 -22.07
N ALA A 166 13.52 4.89 -22.75
CA ALA A 166 12.55 4.71 -23.82
C ALA A 166 12.89 5.61 -25.01
N LYS A 167 12.58 5.12 -26.21
CA LYS A 167 12.63 5.88 -27.46
C LYS A 167 11.28 5.81 -28.16
N LEU A 168 10.87 6.95 -28.69
CA LEU A 168 9.61 7.14 -29.39
C LEU A 168 9.88 7.96 -30.66
N PRO A 169 9.14 7.74 -31.76
CA PRO A 169 9.15 8.63 -32.91
C PRO A 169 8.71 10.04 -32.51
N PRO A 170 9.06 11.09 -33.27
CA PRO A 170 8.58 12.45 -33.02
C PRO A 170 7.06 12.50 -32.81
N GLN A 171 6.60 13.23 -31.80
CA GLN A 171 5.18 13.37 -31.46
C GLN A 171 4.77 14.85 -31.53
N SER A 172 3.68 15.16 -32.23
CA SER A 172 3.07 16.50 -32.28
C SER A 172 1.66 16.56 -31.71
N VAL A 173 1.11 15.42 -31.29
CA VAL A 173 -0.21 15.34 -30.63
C VAL A 173 -0.07 14.73 -29.24
N ASN A 174 -0.86 15.23 -28.29
CA ASN A 174 -0.97 14.62 -26.97
C ASN A 174 -1.65 13.25 -27.10
N GLN A 175 -0.89 12.16 -26.95
CA GLN A 175 -1.43 10.80 -26.90
C GLN A 175 -1.22 10.22 -25.50
N LYS A 176 -2.30 9.76 -24.88
CA LYS A 176 -2.25 8.91 -23.68
C LYS A 176 -2.74 7.53 -24.09
N SER A 177 -1.89 6.53 -24.00
CA SER A 177 -2.24 5.14 -24.32
C SER A 177 -1.36 4.17 -23.57
N ASP A 178 -1.92 3.02 -23.21
CA ASP A 178 -1.17 1.88 -22.69
C ASP A 178 -0.46 1.21 -23.87
N ALA A 179 0.83 1.52 -24.05
CA ALA A 179 1.60 1.08 -25.21
C ALA A 179 2.04 -0.38 -25.10
N ALA A 180 2.44 -0.82 -23.90
CA ALA A 180 2.90 -2.17 -23.65
C ALA A 180 2.67 -2.57 -22.19
N VAL A 181 2.48 -3.87 -21.98
CA VAL A 181 2.55 -4.54 -20.68
C VAL A 181 3.87 -5.28 -20.61
N LEU A 182 4.72 -4.93 -19.64
CA LEU A 182 5.95 -5.68 -19.37
C LEU A 182 5.68 -6.82 -18.40
N SER A 183 5.99 -8.03 -18.82
CA SER A 183 5.89 -9.25 -18.02
C SER A 183 7.30 -9.68 -17.58
N PHE A 184 7.50 -9.82 -16.28
CA PHE A 184 8.76 -10.27 -15.68
C PHE A 184 8.58 -11.69 -15.15
N THR A 185 9.44 -12.62 -15.57
CA THR A 185 9.53 -13.95 -14.97
C THR A 185 10.61 -13.94 -13.90
N LEU A 186 10.28 -14.42 -12.71
CA LEU A 186 11.15 -14.43 -11.54
C LEU A 186 11.39 -15.87 -11.07
N ASP A 187 12.61 -16.15 -10.60
CA ASP A 187 13.00 -17.44 -10.03
C ASP A 187 14.01 -17.24 -8.88
N TRP A 188 14.35 -18.30 -8.16
CA TRP A 188 15.43 -18.29 -7.18
C TRP A 188 16.79 -18.11 -7.88
N SER A 189 17.64 -17.25 -7.33
CA SER A 189 18.96 -17.00 -7.94
C SER A 189 19.99 -18.09 -7.62
N GLY A 190 19.73 -18.92 -6.62
CA GLY A 190 20.69 -19.84 -6.00
C GLY A 190 21.73 -19.17 -5.09
N ASP A 191 21.73 -17.83 -4.99
CA ASP A 191 22.61 -17.07 -4.10
C ASP A 191 21.87 -16.58 -2.87
N ASN A 192 22.07 -17.27 -1.74
CA ASN A 192 21.48 -16.95 -0.44
C ASN A 192 22.43 -16.14 0.47
N THR A 193 23.62 -15.79 -0.04
CA THR A 193 24.69 -15.24 0.78
C THR A 193 24.89 -13.75 0.57
N THR A 194 24.79 -13.31 -0.69
CA THR A 194 25.00 -11.91 -1.05
C THR A 194 23.94 -11.01 -0.42
N THR A 195 24.37 -9.84 0.06
CA THR A 195 23.52 -8.75 0.51
C THR A 195 23.61 -7.59 -0.47
N GLY A 196 22.48 -7.05 -0.88
CA GLY A 196 22.41 -5.92 -1.80
C GLY A 196 22.06 -4.61 -1.10
N PRO A 197 21.89 -3.52 -1.87
CA PRO A 197 21.33 -2.29 -1.33
C PRO A 197 19.95 -2.60 -0.76
N LYS A 198 19.73 -2.22 0.50
CA LYS A 198 18.39 -2.30 1.08
C LYS A 198 17.53 -1.28 0.37
N TRP A 199 16.27 -1.64 0.11
CA TRP A 199 15.26 -0.67 -0.28
C TRP A 199 15.03 0.27 0.90
N ASN A 200 15.90 1.27 0.99
CA ASN A 200 15.84 2.41 1.86
C ASN A 200 15.05 3.46 1.09
N ASP A 201 13.74 3.34 1.11
CA ASP A 201 12.91 4.48 0.80
C ASP A 201 12.58 5.20 2.12
N THR A 202 13.58 5.81 2.76
CA THR A 202 13.34 6.94 3.67
C THR A 202 13.21 8.25 2.89
N SER A 203 13.46 8.24 1.58
CA SER A 203 12.97 9.31 0.71
C SER A 203 11.45 9.20 0.64
N THR A 204 10.74 9.92 1.50
CA THR A 204 9.41 10.36 1.08
C THR A 204 9.57 10.95 -0.32
N PRO A 205 8.88 10.44 -1.36
CA PRO A 205 8.81 11.15 -2.63
C PRO A 205 8.53 12.61 -2.29
N GLU A 206 9.29 13.57 -2.80
CA GLU A 206 8.93 14.97 -2.58
C GLU A 206 7.50 15.14 -3.07
N ASP A 207 6.58 15.28 -2.11
CA ASP A 207 5.17 15.41 -2.38
C ASP A 207 4.92 16.83 -2.86
N ASN A 208 5.19 17.05 -4.15
CA ASN A 208 4.90 18.31 -4.84
C ASN A 208 3.42 18.44 -5.18
N SER A 209 2.52 17.59 -4.64
CA SER A 209 1.09 17.77 -4.81
C SER A 209 0.57 19.03 -4.10
N GLY A 210 1.26 19.49 -3.04
CA GLY A 210 0.76 20.55 -2.15
C GLY A 210 -0.48 20.12 -1.35
N ILE A 211 -0.71 18.81 -1.24
CA ILE A 211 -1.74 18.20 -0.38
C ILE A 211 -1.07 17.76 0.91
N THR A 212 -1.64 18.09 2.05
CA THR A 212 -1.19 17.59 3.35
C THR A 212 -2.27 16.70 3.93
N VAL A 213 -1.87 15.53 4.44
CA VAL A 213 -2.77 14.59 5.13
C VAL A 213 -2.21 14.33 6.51
N GLN A 214 -3.02 14.56 7.54
CA GLN A 214 -2.65 14.32 8.93
C GLN A 214 -3.72 13.50 9.61
N ASN A 215 -3.31 12.54 10.44
CA ASN A 215 -4.25 11.79 11.25
C ASN A 215 -4.41 12.46 12.61
N SER A 216 -5.65 12.72 13.01
CA SER A 216 -5.99 13.40 14.27
C SER A 216 -5.66 12.58 15.52
N SER A 217 -5.68 11.25 15.41
CA SER A 217 -5.42 10.36 16.55
C SER A 217 -4.93 8.98 16.12
N THR A 218 -4.28 8.26 17.04
CA THR A 218 -3.88 6.85 16.82
C THR A 218 -5.11 6.00 16.57
N LEU A 219 -5.19 5.38 15.39
CA LEU A 219 -6.31 4.53 15.01
C LEU A 219 -6.07 3.10 15.49
N ILE A 220 -6.98 2.58 16.31
CA ILE A 220 -6.92 1.20 16.83
C ILE A 220 -7.95 0.34 16.10
N ALA A 221 -7.64 -0.93 15.90
CA ALA A 221 -8.54 -1.91 15.30
C ALA A 221 -9.90 -1.96 16.03
N GLY A 222 -10.99 -1.90 15.26
CA GLY A 222 -12.36 -1.75 15.75
C GLY A 222 -12.78 -0.30 16.06
N GLY A 223 -11.87 0.67 15.94
CA GLY A 223 -12.12 2.09 16.21
C GLY A 223 -12.25 2.96 14.96
N THR A 224 -12.42 4.26 15.19
CA THR A 224 -12.54 5.29 14.15
C THR A 224 -11.65 6.49 14.47
N SER A 225 -11.07 7.12 13.46
CA SER A 225 -10.32 8.37 13.55
C SER A 225 -10.73 9.29 12.41
N THR A 226 -10.13 10.47 12.35
CA THR A 226 -10.34 11.44 11.27
C THR A 226 -9.01 11.86 10.66
N LEU A 227 -8.97 11.93 9.33
CA LEU A 227 -7.86 12.50 8.58
C LEU A 227 -8.18 13.94 8.19
N ASP A 228 -7.30 14.87 8.57
CA ASP A 228 -7.34 16.25 8.14
C ASP A 228 -6.54 16.41 6.86
N ILE A 229 -7.20 16.92 5.82
CA ILE A 229 -6.68 17.02 4.46
C ILE A 229 -6.75 18.48 4.01
N THR A 230 -5.60 19.07 3.71
CA THR A 230 -5.51 20.48 3.29
C THR A 230 -4.79 20.62 1.96
N TRP A 231 -5.26 21.55 1.11
CA TRP A 231 -4.64 21.88 -0.18
C TRP A 231 -4.98 23.33 -0.58
N ASP A 232 -4.24 23.90 -1.54
CA ASP A 232 -4.62 25.18 -2.16
C ASP A 232 -5.81 24.97 -3.11
N SER A 233 -6.95 25.57 -2.76
CA SER A 233 -8.19 25.46 -3.53
C SER A 233 -8.18 26.28 -4.83
N GLU A 234 -7.18 27.14 -5.03
CA GLU A 234 -7.06 28.05 -6.19
C GLU A 234 -8.36 28.83 -6.42
N GLY A 235 -8.91 29.42 -5.34
CA GLY A 235 -10.17 30.16 -5.38
C GLY A 235 -11.39 29.26 -5.63
N ASP A 236 -11.46 28.13 -4.94
CA ASP A 236 -12.52 27.11 -5.04
C ASP A 236 -12.65 26.34 -6.36
N THR A 237 -11.66 26.46 -7.25
CA THR A 237 -11.65 25.72 -8.52
C THR A 237 -11.14 24.29 -8.38
N VAL A 238 -10.30 24.03 -7.37
CA VAL A 238 -9.74 22.70 -7.07
C VAL A 238 -10.47 22.08 -5.88
N SER A 239 -11.08 20.91 -6.09
CA SER A 239 -11.86 20.20 -5.07
C SER A 239 -11.38 18.77 -4.86
N LEU A 240 -11.71 18.21 -3.69
CA LEU A 240 -11.48 16.80 -3.39
C LEU A 240 -12.44 15.93 -4.20
N THR A 241 -11.91 15.01 -5.00
CA THR A 241 -12.70 14.15 -5.91
C THR A 241 -12.61 12.67 -5.58
N GLY A 242 -11.52 12.25 -4.96
CA GLY A 242 -11.31 10.85 -4.58
C GLY A 242 -10.61 10.75 -3.25
N ILE A 243 -11.12 9.87 -2.40
CA ILE A 243 -10.38 9.34 -1.26
C ILE A 243 -10.65 7.85 -1.15
N THR A 244 -9.59 7.06 -1.16
CA THR A 244 -9.69 5.59 -1.20
C THR A 244 -8.69 4.98 -0.24
N SER A 245 -9.01 3.78 0.24
CA SER A 245 -8.12 2.96 1.06
C SER A 245 -7.62 1.80 0.21
N SER A 246 -6.31 1.54 0.19
CA SER A 246 -5.73 0.42 -0.56
C SER A 246 -6.12 -0.95 0.01
N ASN A 247 -6.49 -1.00 1.30
CA ASN A 247 -6.97 -2.21 1.95
C ASN A 247 -8.17 -1.94 2.86
N GLU A 248 -9.37 -2.09 2.30
CA GLU A 248 -10.63 -1.92 3.02
C GLU A 248 -10.89 -2.97 4.10
N ALA A 249 -10.18 -4.11 4.09
CA ALA A 249 -10.26 -5.08 5.18
C ALA A 249 -9.48 -4.61 6.43
N ILE A 250 -8.53 -3.70 6.26
CA ILE A 250 -7.76 -3.07 7.35
C ILE A 250 -8.41 -1.76 7.76
N ALA A 251 -8.71 -0.88 6.81
CA ALA A 251 -9.34 0.40 7.11
C ALA A 251 -10.25 0.88 5.97
N THR A 252 -11.41 1.44 6.30
CA THR A 252 -12.34 2.03 5.32
C THR A 252 -12.38 3.54 5.44
N VAL A 253 -12.70 4.21 4.32
CA VAL A 253 -12.93 5.65 4.31
C VAL A 253 -14.43 5.91 4.41
N GLY A 254 -14.80 6.83 5.29
CA GLY A 254 -16.17 7.24 5.56
C GLY A 254 -16.49 8.60 4.96
N ALA A 255 -17.43 9.29 5.63
CA ALA A 255 -17.89 10.60 5.18
C ALA A 255 -16.76 11.66 5.27
N ALA A 256 -16.74 12.54 4.27
CA ALA A 256 -15.91 13.74 4.27
C ALA A 256 -16.77 14.95 4.67
N SER A 257 -16.22 15.82 5.50
CA SER A 257 -16.85 17.05 5.99
C SER A 257 -15.89 18.23 5.90
N GLY A 258 -16.36 19.45 6.15
CA GLY A 258 -15.53 20.66 6.08
C GLY A 258 -15.62 21.42 4.75
N SER A 259 -14.85 22.51 4.67
CA SER A 259 -14.83 23.45 3.53
C SER A 259 -13.97 22.92 2.38
N ASN A 260 -14.04 23.57 1.22
CA ASN A 260 -13.10 23.27 0.16
C ASN A 260 -11.69 23.79 0.53
N GLY A 261 -10.63 23.07 0.15
CA GLY A 261 -9.26 23.34 0.61
C GLY A 261 -8.92 22.83 2.02
N ASN A 262 -9.92 22.45 2.82
CA ASN A 262 -9.74 21.87 4.16
C ASN A 262 -10.89 20.90 4.50
N LYS A 263 -10.63 19.60 4.32
CA LYS A 263 -11.59 18.53 4.58
C LYS A 263 -11.14 17.66 5.73
N SER A 264 -12.10 17.20 6.52
CA SER A 264 -11.89 16.21 7.56
C SER A 264 -12.65 14.94 7.17
N VAL A 265 -11.94 13.82 7.06
CA VAL A 265 -12.48 12.56 6.53
C VAL A 265 -12.40 11.45 7.56
N VAL A 266 -13.53 10.81 7.83
CA VAL A 266 -13.60 9.68 8.77
C VAL A 266 -12.87 8.48 8.18
N VAL A 267 -12.08 7.81 9.00
CA VAL A 267 -11.47 6.51 8.70
C VAL A 267 -11.79 5.50 9.79
N ASN A 268 -12.24 4.31 9.40
CA ASN A 268 -12.59 3.24 10.34
C ASN A 268 -11.51 2.16 10.27
N GLY A 269 -10.83 1.88 11.38
CA GLY A 269 -9.85 0.81 11.47
C GLY A 269 -10.56 -0.48 11.80
N LEU A 270 -10.63 -1.42 10.85
CA LEU A 270 -11.32 -2.69 11.02
C LEU A 270 -10.42 -3.77 11.62
N ARG A 271 -9.14 -3.79 11.22
CA ARG A 271 -8.16 -4.80 11.62
C ARG A 271 -6.77 -4.18 11.76
N TYR A 272 -5.95 -4.76 12.63
CA TYR A 272 -4.54 -4.44 12.75
C TYR A 272 -3.81 -4.55 11.40
N GLY A 273 -2.98 -3.55 11.08
CA GLY A 273 -2.20 -3.52 9.86
C GLY A 273 -2.04 -2.12 9.27
N LYS A 274 -1.56 -2.04 8.03
CA LYS A 274 -1.39 -0.77 7.31
C LYS A 274 -2.35 -0.71 6.14
N SER A 275 -2.91 0.46 5.89
CA SER A 275 -3.58 0.78 4.63
C SER A 275 -3.05 2.09 4.09
N THR A 276 -2.96 2.22 2.77
CA THR A 276 -2.58 3.47 2.12
C THR A 276 -3.85 4.22 1.76
N ILE A 277 -3.98 5.45 2.26
CA ILE A 277 -5.06 6.36 1.90
C ILE A 277 -4.60 7.23 0.74
N THR A 278 -5.23 7.07 -0.41
CA THR A 278 -4.94 7.87 -1.60
C THR A 278 -5.96 8.99 -1.73
N VAL A 279 -5.48 10.23 -1.80
CA VAL A 279 -6.27 11.45 -1.93
C VAL A 279 -6.08 11.99 -3.35
N THR A 280 -7.17 12.36 -4.02
CA THR A 280 -7.15 12.88 -5.40
C THR A 280 -8.00 14.14 -5.55
N LEU A 281 -7.40 15.16 -6.15
CA LEU A 281 -8.06 16.44 -6.44
C LEU A 281 -8.56 16.52 -7.88
N SER A 282 -9.49 17.43 -8.15
CA SER A 282 -10.11 17.63 -9.48
C SER A 282 -9.12 18.04 -10.58
N ASN A 283 -7.97 18.62 -10.21
CA ASN A 283 -6.89 18.97 -11.13
C ASN A 283 -5.92 17.80 -11.42
N GLY A 284 -6.22 16.60 -10.90
CA GLY A 284 -5.42 15.40 -11.10
C GLY A 284 -4.21 15.26 -10.17
N LYS A 285 -3.97 16.22 -9.27
CA LYS A 285 -2.97 16.05 -8.20
C LYS A 285 -3.44 15.01 -7.20
N SER A 286 -2.50 14.20 -6.70
CA SER A 286 -2.79 13.16 -5.73
C SER A 286 -1.63 12.95 -4.76
N THR A 287 -1.94 12.53 -3.54
CA THR A 287 -0.96 12.09 -2.55
C THR A 287 -1.39 10.77 -1.90
N SER A 288 -0.45 10.09 -1.25
CA SER A 288 -0.69 8.85 -0.52
C SER A 288 -0.22 8.99 0.93
N TYR A 289 -1.07 8.59 1.87
CA TYR A 289 -0.80 8.60 3.30
C TYR A 289 -0.88 7.18 3.86
N THR A 290 0.18 6.70 4.49
CA THR A 290 0.18 5.39 5.15
C THR A 290 -0.56 5.47 6.48
N LEU A 291 -1.80 5.00 6.52
CA LEU A 291 -2.60 4.85 7.73
C LEU A 291 -2.22 3.56 8.45
N LYS A 292 -1.78 3.69 9.70
CA LYS A 292 -1.49 2.56 10.58
C LYS A 292 -2.70 2.31 11.49
N VAL A 293 -3.18 1.06 11.51
CA VAL A 293 -4.18 0.57 12.44
C VAL A 293 -3.48 -0.30 13.48
N TYR A 294 -3.49 0.18 14.72
CA TYR A 294 -2.79 -0.43 15.84
C TYR A 294 -3.65 -1.54 16.46
N ASP A 295 -2.98 -2.51 17.08
CA ASP A 295 -3.64 -3.47 17.97
C ASP A 295 -3.45 -3.04 19.42
N ILE A 296 -4.31 -3.53 20.30
CA ILE A 296 -4.14 -3.34 21.74
C ILE A 296 -3.03 -4.29 22.19
N GLY A 297 -2.06 -3.75 22.93
CA GLY A 297 -1.00 -4.54 23.53
C GLY A 297 -1.49 -5.42 24.68
N ASN A 298 -0.57 -5.87 25.52
CA ASN A 298 -0.93 -6.63 26.70
C ASN A 298 -1.79 -5.77 27.64
N THR A 299 -3.04 -6.19 27.88
CA THR A 299 -4.00 -5.42 28.68
C THR A 299 -3.65 -5.39 30.17
N ASP A 300 -2.80 -6.31 30.64
CA ASP A 300 -2.31 -6.31 32.01
C ASP A 300 -1.35 -5.14 32.29
N ASP A 301 -0.79 -4.54 31.25
CA ASP A 301 0.12 -3.38 31.32
C ASP A 301 -0.64 -2.05 31.18
N ILE A 302 -1.98 -2.06 31.28
CA ILE A 302 -2.79 -0.83 31.35
C ILE A 302 -2.61 -0.20 32.74
N GLU A 303 -2.16 1.04 32.77
CA GLU A 303 -1.93 1.79 34.00
C GLU A 303 -2.89 2.96 34.13
N MET A 304 -3.44 3.16 35.34
CA MET A 304 -4.22 4.35 35.66
C MET A 304 -3.42 5.25 36.61
N GLU A 305 -3.29 6.52 36.27
CA GLU A 305 -2.62 7.53 37.09
C GLU A 305 -3.54 8.70 37.40
N LEU A 306 -3.58 9.09 38.67
CA LEU A 306 -4.22 10.32 39.11
C LEU A 306 -3.28 11.51 38.89
N ILE A 307 -3.73 12.50 38.12
CA ILE A 307 -2.96 13.68 37.73
C ILE A 307 -2.67 14.56 38.94
N ASN A 308 -3.69 14.81 39.78
CA ASN A 308 -3.55 15.62 40.99
C ASN A 308 -3.50 14.74 42.25
N ARG A 309 -2.30 14.58 42.82
CA ARG A 309 -2.08 13.73 44.01
C ARG A 309 -2.38 14.40 45.36
N LYS A 310 -2.92 15.63 45.37
CA LYS A 310 -3.22 16.40 46.61
C LYS A 310 -4.72 16.52 46.87
N LEU A 311 -5.43 15.40 46.80
CA LEU A 311 -6.86 15.34 47.08
C LEU A 311 -7.11 15.18 48.59
N LYS A 312 -8.24 15.68 49.06
CA LYS A 312 -8.76 15.51 50.43
C LYS A 312 -10.23 15.11 50.41
N ALA A 313 -10.73 14.63 51.55
CA ALA A 313 -12.15 14.32 51.69
C ALA A 313 -13.01 15.56 51.38
N GLY A 314 -14.05 15.38 50.57
CA GLY A 314 -14.89 16.44 50.03
C GLY A 314 -14.47 16.97 48.66
N ASP A 315 -13.26 16.66 48.18
CA ASP A 315 -12.88 16.98 46.79
C ASP A 315 -13.60 16.04 45.81
N THR A 316 -13.82 16.51 44.58
CA THR A 316 -14.47 15.73 43.51
C THR A 316 -13.43 15.29 42.49
N VAL A 317 -13.42 14.00 42.15
CA VAL A 317 -12.61 13.44 41.06
C VAL A 317 -13.48 13.28 39.82
N THR A 318 -12.98 13.78 38.70
CA THR A 318 -13.61 13.69 37.38
C THR A 318 -12.76 12.85 36.44
N ALA A 319 -13.29 12.49 35.27
CA ALA A 319 -12.54 11.78 34.23
C ALA A 319 -11.25 12.50 33.81
N ASN A 320 -11.22 13.84 33.83
CA ASN A 320 -10.06 14.63 33.43
C ASN A 320 -8.93 14.60 34.47
N ASP A 321 -9.19 14.12 35.69
CA ASP A 321 -8.18 14.01 36.75
C ASP A 321 -7.40 12.69 36.67
N ILE A 322 -7.75 11.81 35.72
CA ILE A 322 -7.16 10.48 35.55
C ILE A 322 -6.64 10.31 34.13
N ASN A 323 -5.39 9.87 34.02
CA ASN A 323 -4.79 9.37 32.79
C ASN A 323 -4.82 7.84 32.81
N ILE A 324 -5.21 7.24 31.68
CA ILE A 324 -5.03 5.82 31.43
C ILE A 324 -3.96 5.67 30.35
N SER A 325 -2.86 5.03 30.70
CA SER A 325 -1.80 4.65 29.77
C SER A 325 -2.11 3.27 29.21
N VAL A 326 -2.30 3.16 27.89
CA VAL A 326 -2.64 1.90 27.22
C VAL A 326 -1.53 1.52 26.25
N PRO A 327 -0.94 0.32 26.36
CA PRO A 327 0.00 -0.18 25.37
C PRO A 327 -0.73 -0.48 24.06
N VAL A 328 -0.18 -0.02 22.95
CA VAL A 328 -0.66 -0.30 21.60
C VAL A 328 0.50 -0.77 20.74
N VAL A 329 0.25 -1.76 19.88
CA VAL A 329 1.26 -2.34 19.00
C VAL A 329 1.04 -1.80 17.60
N SER A 330 2.06 -1.15 17.05
CA SER A 330 2.05 -0.69 15.67
C SER A 330 2.20 -1.86 14.68
N PRO A 331 1.73 -1.70 13.42
CA PRO A 331 2.00 -2.64 12.33
C PRO A 331 3.48 -2.90 12.02
N ASP A 332 4.38 -2.09 12.59
CA ASP A 332 5.83 -2.24 12.47
C ASP A 332 6.44 -3.09 13.60
N GLY A 333 5.61 -3.60 14.50
CA GLY A 333 6.04 -4.39 15.67
C GLY A 333 6.58 -3.55 16.83
N VAL A 334 6.45 -2.22 16.76
CA VAL A 334 6.81 -1.31 17.86
C VAL A 334 5.62 -1.14 18.81
N THR A 335 5.84 -1.34 20.10
CA THR A 335 4.87 -1.03 21.15
C THR A 335 5.04 0.41 21.63
N GLU A 336 3.94 1.14 21.67
CA GLU A 336 3.85 2.52 22.16
C GLU A 336 2.77 2.61 23.23
N HIS A 337 2.76 3.68 24.03
CA HIS A 337 1.69 3.95 24.98
C HIS A 337 0.89 5.17 24.54
N ILE A 338 -0.43 5.05 24.55
CA ILE A 338 -1.35 6.17 24.36
C ILE A 338 -2.00 6.56 25.69
N THR A 339 -2.19 7.85 25.89
CA THR A 339 -2.87 8.39 27.06
C THR A 339 -4.32 8.70 26.72
N LEU A 340 -5.24 8.15 27.50
CA LEU A 340 -6.68 8.32 27.36
C LEU A 340 -7.30 8.74 28.71
N HIS A 341 -8.52 9.23 28.66
CA HIS A 341 -9.32 9.50 29.86
C HIS A 341 -10.43 8.44 30.03
N PRO A 342 -10.75 8.05 31.27
CA PRO A 342 -11.84 7.13 31.54
C PRO A 342 -13.21 7.74 31.25
N GLN A 343 -14.20 6.88 31.04
CA GLN A 343 -15.61 7.19 31.16
C GLN A 343 -16.05 6.83 32.58
N MET A 344 -16.29 7.84 33.41
CA MET A 344 -16.73 7.66 34.81
C MET A 344 -17.65 8.81 35.24
N ALA A 345 -18.43 8.58 36.29
CA ALA A 345 -19.17 9.65 36.96
C ALA A 345 -18.23 10.44 37.89
N ASP A 346 -18.59 11.69 38.16
CA ASP A 346 -17.91 12.50 39.17
C ASP A 346 -18.11 11.87 40.55
N ILE A 347 -17.02 11.70 41.29
CA ILE A 347 -17.04 11.06 42.62
C ILE A 347 -16.52 12.05 43.66
N VAL A 348 -17.37 12.35 44.65
CA VAL A 348 -16.97 13.11 45.84
C VAL A 348 -16.27 12.15 46.80
N LEU A 349 -15.04 12.47 47.16
CA LEU A 349 -14.22 11.61 47.99
C LEU A 349 -14.62 11.69 49.46
N THR A 350 -14.54 10.55 50.15
CA THR A 350 -14.75 10.40 51.58
C THR A 350 -13.44 10.03 52.28
N SER A 351 -13.35 10.23 53.61
CA SER A 351 -12.18 9.77 54.37
C SER A 351 -12.05 8.24 54.30
N GLY A 352 -10.83 7.73 54.15
CA GLY A 352 -10.57 6.31 53.98
C GLY A 352 -10.56 5.87 52.51
N SER A 353 -11.03 4.65 52.24
CA SER A 353 -10.91 4.02 50.92
C SER A 353 -12.05 4.43 49.99
N ASN A 354 -11.68 4.90 48.79
CA ASN A 354 -12.61 5.31 47.74
C ASN A 354 -12.33 4.48 46.49
N GLU A 355 -13.36 3.82 45.96
CA GLU A 355 -13.30 3.14 44.67
C GLU A 355 -13.78 4.07 43.57
N LEU A 356 -13.01 4.12 42.48
CA LEU A 356 -13.30 4.89 41.29
C LEU A 356 -13.55 3.91 40.13
N PRO A 357 -14.78 3.42 39.97
CA PRO A 357 -15.14 2.59 38.83
C PRO A 357 -15.08 3.43 37.55
N ALA A 358 -14.35 2.93 36.57
CA ALA A 358 -14.12 3.59 35.30
C ALA A 358 -14.34 2.62 34.15
N LYS A 359 -14.77 3.14 33.01
CA LYS A 359 -14.84 2.39 31.75
C LYS A 359 -13.89 2.99 30.73
N LEU A 360 -13.21 2.14 30.00
CA LEU A 360 -12.42 2.57 28.84
C LEU A 360 -13.00 1.91 27.60
N THR A 361 -13.42 2.71 26.62
CA THR A 361 -13.84 2.18 25.32
C THR A 361 -12.71 2.38 24.31
N LEU A 362 -12.17 1.28 23.79
CA LEU A 362 -11.03 1.28 22.87
C LEU A 362 -11.19 0.17 21.83
N GLY A 363 -10.99 0.50 20.55
CA GLY A 363 -11.08 -0.51 19.48
C GLY A 363 -12.44 -1.22 19.40
N GLY A 364 -13.52 -0.51 19.72
CA GLY A 364 -14.88 -1.09 19.78
C GLY A 364 -15.12 -2.05 20.94
N ARG A 365 -14.18 -2.17 21.89
CA ARG A 365 -14.32 -2.95 23.13
C ARG A 365 -14.42 -2.03 24.33
N THR A 366 -15.08 -2.48 25.38
CA THR A 366 -15.17 -1.77 26.66
C THR A 366 -14.44 -2.58 27.74
N TYR A 367 -13.59 -1.90 28.49
CA TYR A 367 -12.83 -2.42 29.62
C TYR A 367 -13.35 -1.79 30.90
N ASP A 368 -13.72 -2.62 31.87
CA ASP A 368 -14.07 -2.17 33.21
C ASP A 368 -12.78 -2.08 34.04
N LEU A 369 -12.51 -0.89 34.55
CA LEU A 369 -11.33 -0.56 35.34
C LEU A 369 -11.76 -0.05 36.71
N THR A 370 -10.90 -0.19 37.72
CA THR A 370 -11.16 0.36 39.05
C THR A 370 -9.86 0.85 39.67
N MET A 371 -9.83 2.14 40.01
CA MET A 371 -8.76 2.72 40.81
C MET A 371 -9.23 2.82 42.26
N THR A 372 -8.38 2.46 43.21
CA THR A 372 -8.64 2.69 44.63
C THR A 372 -7.74 3.81 45.15
N ILE A 373 -8.34 4.81 45.79
CA ILE A 373 -7.62 5.91 46.45
C ILE A 373 -7.89 5.83 47.95
N ASN A 374 -6.84 5.94 48.76
CA ASN A 374 -6.97 6.06 50.21
C ASN A 374 -6.60 7.49 50.64
N LEU A 375 -7.52 8.17 51.34
CA LEU A 375 -7.39 9.54 51.84
C LEU A 375 -7.20 9.62 53.36
#